data_AF-A0A8T4IZH4-F1
#
_entry.id   AF-A0A8T4IZH4-F1
#
_cell.length_a   1.000
_cell.length_b   1.000
_cell.length_c   1.000
_cell.angle_alpha   90.00
_cell.angle_beta   90.00
_cell.angle_gamma   90.00
#
_symmetry.space_group_name_H-M   'P 1'
#
loop_
_entity.id
_entity.type
_entity.pdbx_description
1 polymer ?
#
loop_
_entity_poly.entity_id
_entity_poly.type
_entity_poly.pdbx_seq_one_letter_code
_entity_poly.pdbx_strand_id
1 'polypeptide(L)'
;MLGTRFFNSPEGIAFLPEGLARQVPVELSATATGIEERRDSVTVEWQRPGEPGHRAHARAVVIAVAAPQVRGIFPSLTQPYRAYLDGLTHNPMFVVKLGLAKPPPEPAAWIVVPRQQHGDLIEVVLDHNKAPGRTPHGQGLVSTYWNAPWVRSHWAADDQDVIRAALEGLDRLGLFPGLAADVTLTHVQRWQAALPRRAVGTFRAQPPNGACSRNGRVHLAGDYFSVPCTHSSLSSGERAAHNILQTLNTP
;
A
#
# COMPACT_ATOMS: atom_id res chain seq x y z
N MET A 1 7.87 -10.97 12.52
CA MET A 1 7.97 -11.83 11.32
C MET A 1 8.98 -12.93 11.63
N LEU A 2 8.53 -14.13 11.95
CA LEU A 2 9.37 -15.32 11.94
C LEU A 2 8.59 -16.36 11.11
N GLY A 3 8.73 -16.24 9.80
CA GLY A 3 8.24 -17.16 8.78
C GLY A 3 9.44 -17.57 7.94
N THR A 4 9.56 -18.87 7.65
CA THR A 4 10.83 -19.55 7.41
C THR A 4 11.60 -19.16 6.14
N ARG A 5 11.02 -18.42 5.19
CA ARG A 5 11.72 -17.79 4.04
C ARG A 5 10.97 -16.58 3.50
N PHE A 6 11.70 -15.55 3.06
CA PHE A 6 11.15 -14.48 2.21
C PHE A 6 10.91 -15.05 0.80
N PHE A 7 9.76 -14.74 0.21
CA PHE A 7 9.42 -15.17 -1.15
C PHE A 7 8.98 -13.97 -1.98
N ASN A 8 9.36 -13.97 -3.26
CA ASN A 8 8.86 -13.04 -4.26
C ASN A 8 8.76 -13.78 -5.60
N SER A 9 7.73 -13.47 -6.38
CA SER A 9 7.60 -14.05 -7.73
C SER A 9 8.71 -13.51 -8.64
N PRO A 10 9.33 -14.31 -9.52
CA PRO A 10 10.24 -13.80 -10.55
C PRO A 10 9.60 -12.73 -11.45
N GLU A 11 8.27 -12.74 -11.59
CA GLU A 11 7.49 -11.83 -12.44
C GLU A 11 7.15 -10.49 -11.77
N GLY A 12 7.52 -10.28 -10.50
CA GLY A 12 7.09 -9.11 -9.75
C GLY A 12 5.97 -9.39 -8.76
N ILE A 13 5.73 -8.46 -7.83
CA ILE A 13 4.62 -8.60 -6.87
C ILE A 13 3.25 -8.36 -7.53
N ALA A 14 3.22 -7.74 -8.71
CA ALA A 14 2.01 -7.52 -9.50
C ALA A 14 1.38 -8.83 -10.01
N PHE A 15 2.17 -9.92 -10.10
CA PHE A 15 1.69 -11.26 -10.46
C PHE A 15 0.42 -11.67 -9.69
N LEU A 16 0.39 -11.42 -8.38
CA LEU A 16 -0.73 -11.82 -7.53
C LEU A 16 -2.02 -11.01 -7.84
N PRO A 17 -2.05 -9.67 -7.73
CA PRO A 17 -3.27 -8.91 -8.03
C PRO A 17 -3.70 -9.05 -9.50
N GLU A 18 -2.78 -9.13 -10.45
CA GLU A 18 -3.14 -9.36 -11.86
C GLU A 18 -3.71 -10.77 -12.09
N GLY A 19 -3.16 -11.78 -11.41
CA GLY A 19 -3.68 -13.15 -11.44
C GLY A 19 -5.10 -13.24 -10.89
N LEU A 20 -5.36 -12.57 -9.76
CA LEU A 20 -6.69 -12.48 -9.16
C LEU A 20 -7.68 -11.71 -10.04
N ALA A 21 -7.25 -10.59 -10.63
CA ALA A 21 -8.08 -9.77 -11.51
C ALA A 21 -8.58 -10.54 -12.75
N ARG A 22 -7.81 -11.53 -13.26
CA ARG A 22 -8.25 -12.39 -14.36
C ARG A 22 -9.39 -13.35 -14.00
N GLN A 23 -9.66 -13.57 -12.72
CA GLN A 23 -10.67 -14.52 -12.24
C GLN A 23 -12.04 -13.88 -12.03
N VAL A 24 -12.13 -12.54 -12.12
CA VAL A 24 -13.36 -11.80 -11.82
C VAL A 24 -13.56 -10.66 -12.83
N PRO A 25 -14.80 -10.20 -13.06
CA PRO A 25 -15.02 -8.96 -13.79
C PRO A 25 -14.35 -7.78 -13.06
N VAL A 26 -13.54 -7.00 -13.78
CA VAL A 26 -12.87 -5.82 -13.25
C VAL A 26 -13.22 -4.60 -14.08
N GLU A 27 -13.65 -3.54 -13.41
CA GLU A 27 -13.90 -2.24 -14.01
C GLU A 27 -12.75 -1.27 -13.65
N LEU A 28 -11.96 -0.89 -14.66
CA LEU A 28 -10.88 0.09 -14.50
C LEU A 28 -11.39 1.52 -14.75
N SER A 29 -10.66 2.50 -14.22
CA SER A 29 -11.02 3.93 -14.31
C SER A 29 -12.40 4.27 -13.73
N ALA A 30 -12.95 3.39 -12.89
CA ALA A 30 -14.25 3.50 -12.25
C ALA A 30 -14.09 3.94 -10.78
N THR A 31 -14.11 5.25 -10.54
CA THR A 31 -13.94 5.81 -9.19
C THR A 31 -15.27 5.77 -8.47
N ALA A 32 -15.39 4.92 -7.44
CA ALA A 32 -16.57 4.92 -6.56
C ALA A 32 -16.70 6.28 -5.84
N THR A 33 -17.87 6.90 -5.93
CA THR A 33 -18.16 8.22 -5.37
C THR A 33 -19.17 8.16 -4.24
N GLY A 34 -19.97 7.11 -4.16
CA GLY A 34 -21.04 7.01 -3.15
C GLY A 34 -21.49 5.58 -2.92
N ILE A 35 -21.78 5.28 -1.66
CA ILE A 35 -22.36 4.02 -1.20
C ILE A 35 -23.51 4.37 -0.24
N GLU A 36 -24.70 3.85 -0.53
CA GLU A 36 -25.89 4.03 0.30
C GLU A 36 -26.48 2.66 0.65
N GLU A 37 -26.51 2.34 1.95
CA GLU A 37 -27.15 1.12 2.45
C GLU A 37 -28.64 1.38 2.70
N ARG A 38 -29.49 0.55 2.07
CA ARG A 38 -30.92 0.41 2.37
C ARG A 38 -31.16 -0.88 3.16
N ARG A 39 -32.42 -1.14 3.51
CA ARG A 39 -32.80 -2.30 4.34
C ARG A 39 -32.36 -3.63 3.73
N ASP A 40 -32.57 -3.80 2.43
CA ASP A 40 -32.39 -5.04 1.67
C ASP A 40 -31.32 -4.97 0.57
N SER A 41 -30.77 -3.79 0.33
CA SER A 41 -29.88 -3.50 -0.80
C SER A 41 -28.85 -2.44 -0.46
N VAL A 42 -27.80 -2.36 -1.27
CA VAL A 42 -26.80 -1.30 -1.25
C VAL A 42 -26.76 -0.69 -2.65
N THR A 43 -26.79 0.64 -2.73
CA THR A 43 -26.53 1.38 -3.97
C THR A 43 -25.07 1.77 -4.01
N VAL A 44 -24.42 1.54 -5.15
CA VAL A 44 -23.05 2.01 -5.42
C VAL A 44 -23.11 2.96 -6.61
N GLU A 45 -22.46 4.10 -6.47
CA GLU A 45 -22.30 5.11 -7.50
C GLU A 45 -20.82 5.27 -7.83
N TRP A 46 -20.51 5.40 -9.12
CA TRP A 46 -19.15 5.63 -9.59
C TRP A 46 -19.11 6.50 -10.85
N GLN A 47 -17.93 7.03 -11.13
CA GLN A 47 -17.66 7.86 -12.30
C GLN A 47 -16.55 7.27 -13.15
N ARG A 48 -16.64 7.50 -14.46
CA ARG A 48 -15.59 7.20 -15.44
C ARG A 48 -15.31 8.43 -16.30
N PRO A 49 -14.05 8.71 -16.67
CA PRO A 49 -13.73 9.85 -17.53
C PRO A 49 -14.49 9.81 -18.85
N GLY A 50 -15.21 10.89 -19.17
CA GLY A 50 -15.96 11.02 -20.43
C GLY A 50 -17.31 10.30 -20.47
N GLU A 51 -17.74 9.68 -19.38
CA GLU A 51 -19.03 8.98 -19.29
C GLU A 51 -19.97 9.67 -18.28
N PRO A 52 -21.31 9.53 -18.43
CA PRO A 52 -22.25 9.90 -17.38
C PRO A 52 -21.99 9.14 -16.06
N GLY A 53 -22.53 9.64 -14.95
CA GLY A 53 -22.46 8.94 -13.67
C GLY A 53 -23.16 7.58 -13.73
N HIS A 54 -22.53 6.58 -13.12
CA HIS A 54 -23.02 5.20 -13.10
C HIS A 54 -23.59 4.83 -11.73
N ARG A 55 -24.53 3.88 -11.73
CA ARG A 55 -25.19 3.40 -10.53
C ARG A 55 -25.55 1.92 -10.65
N ALA A 56 -25.34 1.16 -9.58
CA ALA A 56 -25.78 -0.23 -9.47
C ALA A 56 -26.35 -0.56 -8.09
N HIS A 57 -27.14 -1.63 -8.04
CA HIS A 57 -27.67 -2.20 -6.81
C HIS A 57 -26.99 -3.54 -6.52
N ALA A 58 -26.60 -3.74 -5.26
CA ALA A 58 -25.99 -4.97 -4.77
C ALA A 58 -26.66 -5.42 -3.46
N ARG A 59 -26.53 -6.70 -3.10
CA ARG A 59 -27.00 -7.22 -1.80
C ARG A 59 -26.06 -6.86 -0.65
N ALA A 60 -24.79 -6.68 -0.95
CA ALA A 60 -23.71 -6.32 -0.03
C ALA A 60 -22.55 -5.66 -0.79
N VAL A 61 -21.69 -4.93 -0.08
CA VAL A 61 -20.52 -4.23 -0.62
C VAL A 61 -19.31 -4.43 0.29
N VAL A 62 -18.14 -4.63 -0.32
CA VAL A 62 -16.84 -4.55 0.38
C VAL A 62 -16.14 -3.26 -0.06
N ILE A 63 -15.75 -2.43 0.90
CA ILE A 63 -14.95 -1.24 0.66
C ILE A 63 -13.48 -1.57 0.92
N ALA A 64 -12.67 -1.57 -0.15
CA ALA A 64 -11.25 -1.93 -0.11
C ALA A 64 -10.28 -0.77 -0.42
N VAL A 65 -10.74 0.48 -0.27
CA VAL A 65 -9.92 1.69 -0.44
C VAL A 65 -9.10 1.99 0.83
N ALA A 66 -8.12 2.89 0.74
CA ALA A 66 -7.37 3.32 1.92
C ALA A 66 -8.29 3.99 2.95
N ALA A 67 -8.00 3.81 4.24
CA ALA A 67 -8.86 4.29 5.33
C ALA A 67 -9.33 5.76 5.21
N PRO A 68 -8.48 6.74 4.79
CA PRO A 68 -8.90 8.14 4.65
C PRO A 68 -9.98 8.36 3.59
N GLN A 69 -10.09 7.46 2.59
CA GLN A 69 -11.05 7.58 1.49
C GLN A 69 -12.44 7.06 1.86
N VAL A 70 -12.53 6.15 2.84
CA VAL A 70 -13.78 5.45 3.21
C VAL A 70 -14.89 6.44 3.58
N ARG A 71 -14.56 7.49 4.36
CA ARG A 71 -15.53 8.49 4.82
C ARG A 71 -16.18 9.27 3.66
N GLY A 72 -15.43 9.50 2.58
CA GLY A 72 -15.91 10.22 1.41
C GLY A 72 -16.93 9.42 0.60
N ILE A 73 -16.76 8.10 0.54
CA ILE A 73 -17.64 7.21 -0.24
C ILE A 73 -18.77 6.60 0.59
N PHE A 74 -18.59 6.41 1.90
CA PHE A 74 -19.58 5.81 2.78
C PHE A 74 -19.71 6.59 4.11
N PRO A 75 -20.52 7.66 4.15
CA PRO A 75 -20.66 8.50 5.35
C PRO A 75 -21.39 7.79 6.50
N SER A 76 -22.22 6.79 6.18
CA SER A 76 -23.13 6.07 7.10
C SER A 76 -22.47 4.98 7.95
N LEU A 77 -21.14 5.02 8.12
CA LEU A 77 -20.40 4.14 9.04
C LEU A 77 -20.99 4.17 10.44
N THR A 78 -21.07 3.00 11.07
CA THR A 78 -21.38 2.86 12.49
C THR A 78 -20.31 3.56 13.35
N GLN A 79 -20.69 3.96 14.56
CA GLN A 79 -19.83 4.78 15.41
C GLN A 79 -18.47 4.14 15.74
N PRO A 80 -18.36 2.82 16.05
CA PRO A 80 -17.06 2.19 16.31
C PRO A 80 -16.11 2.27 15.11
N TYR A 81 -16.61 2.03 13.91
CA TYR A 81 -15.81 2.09 12.68
C TYR A 81 -15.42 3.52 12.34
N ARG A 82 -16.34 4.49 12.51
CA ARG A 82 -16.03 5.91 12.32
C ARG A 82 -14.89 6.36 13.24
N ALA A 83 -15.02 6.13 14.54
CA ALA A 83 -14.01 6.54 15.52
C ALA A 83 -12.64 5.90 15.25
N TYR A 84 -12.64 4.62 14.83
CA TYR A 84 -11.42 3.92 14.45
C TYR A 84 -10.74 4.53 13.23
N LEU A 85 -11.49 4.77 12.15
CA LEU A 85 -10.95 5.34 10.91
C LEU A 85 -10.49 6.79 11.11
N ASP A 86 -11.20 7.58 11.91
CA ASP A 86 -10.80 8.97 12.23
C ASP A 86 -9.47 9.03 13.00
N GLY A 87 -9.16 7.98 13.78
CA GLY A 87 -7.88 7.83 14.48
C GLY A 87 -6.73 7.31 13.61
N LEU A 88 -7.01 6.87 12.37
CA LEU A 88 -6.01 6.37 11.44
C LEU A 88 -5.50 7.49 10.53
N THR A 89 -4.20 7.74 10.60
CA THR A 89 -3.50 8.60 9.65
C THR A 89 -2.72 7.73 8.67
N HIS A 90 -2.36 8.25 7.50
CA HIS A 90 -1.45 7.57 6.59
C HIS A 90 -0.16 8.36 6.44
N ASN A 91 0.96 7.66 6.39
CA ASN A 91 2.23 8.26 6.03
C ASN A 91 2.40 8.21 4.51
N PRO A 92 2.89 9.29 3.89
CA PRO A 92 3.40 9.22 2.53
C PRO A 92 4.72 8.44 2.50
N MET A 93 5.09 7.95 1.32
CA MET A 93 6.35 7.26 1.09
C MET A 93 6.95 7.64 -0.27
N PHE A 94 8.26 7.82 -0.29
CA PHE A 94 9.07 7.81 -1.50
C PHE A 94 9.89 6.52 -1.56
N VAL A 95 10.04 5.99 -2.76
CA VAL A 95 11.07 5.01 -3.07
C VAL A 95 11.85 5.52 -4.25
N VAL A 96 13.15 5.78 -4.04
CA VAL A 96 14.07 6.11 -5.13
C VAL A 96 14.73 4.83 -5.57
N LYS A 97 14.58 4.50 -6.85
CA LYS A 97 15.20 3.33 -7.47
C LYS A 97 16.38 3.77 -8.32
N LEU A 98 17.50 3.10 -8.13
CA LEU A 98 18.76 3.31 -8.83
C LEU A 98 19.11 2.00 -9.54
N GLY A 99 18.88 1.94 -10.85
CA GLY A 99 19.36 0.85 -11.70
C GLY A 99 20.84 1.03 -12.00
N LEU A 100 21.61 -0.06 -11.91
CA LEU A 100 23.07 -0.02 -11.92
C LEU A 100 23.64 -0.92 -13.02
N ALA A 101 24.69 -0.45 -13.70
CA ALA A 101 25.41 -1.22 -14.71
C ALA A 101 25.99 -2.53 -14.15
N LYS A 102 26.36 -2.52 -12.85
CA LYS A 102 26.81 -3.69 -12.09
C LYS A 102 26.26 -3.63 -10.66
N PRO A 103 26.01 -4.78 -10.01
CA PRO A 103 25.61 -4.79 -8.61
C PRO A 103 26.77 -4.35 -7.71
N PRO A 104 26.50 -3.66 -6.58
CA PRO A 104 27.50 -3.45 -5.55
C PRO A 104 27.91 -4.80 -4.92
N PRO A 105 29.13 -4.93 -4.38
CA PRO A 105 29.63 -6.18 -3.80
C PRO A 105 29.06 -6.41 -2.39
N GLU A 106 27.74 -6.50 -2.26
CA GLU A 106 27.01 -6.62 -1.00
C GLU A 106 25.97 -7.75 -1.10
N PRO A 107 26.09 -8.82 -0.29
CA PRO A 107 25.15 -9.94 -0.32
C PRO A 107 23.81 -9.65 0.37
N ALA A 108 23.71 -8.63 1.22
CA ALA A 108 22.47 -8.30 1.89
C ALA A 108 21.40 -7.84 0.89
N ALA A 109 20.16 -8.28 1.12
CA ALA A 109 19.00 -7.77 0.39
C ALA A 109 18.42 -6.50 1.04
N TRP A 110 18.66 -6.31 2.34
CA TRP A 110 18.20 -5.15 3.12
C TRP A 110 19.31 -4.65 4.04
N ILE A 111 19.51 -3.35 4.04
CA ILE A 111 20.33 -2.62 5.00
C ILE A 111 19.39 -1.63 5.70
N VAL A 112 19.11 -1.88 6.97
CA VAL A 112 18.32 -0.96 7.80
C VAL A 112 19.25 0.10 8.36
N VAL A 113 18.88 1.37 8.21
CA VAL A 113 19.71 2.50 8.61
C VAL A 113 19.20 3.04 9.96
N PRO A 114 19.97 2.92 11.05
CA PRO A 114 19.60 3.50 12.33
C PRO A 114 19.52 5.02 12.23
N ARG A 115 18.54 5.63 12.92
CA ARG A 115 18.36 7.09 12.93
C ARG A 115 19.63 7.85 13.35
N GLN A 116 20.44 7.27 14.23
CA GLN A 116 21.70 7.88 14.67
C GLN A 116 22.74 8.00 13.54
N GLN A 117 22.69 7.12 12.54
CA GLN A 117 23.58 7.16 11.38
C GLN A 117 23.05 8.11 10.31
N HIS A 118 21.74 8.08 10.05
CA HIS A 118 21.08 9.00 9.14
C HIS A 118 19.70 9.41 9.68
N GLY A 119 19.44 10.71 9.76
CA GLY A 119 18.16 11.21 10.29
C GLY A 119 16.95 10.78 9.46
N ASP A 120 17.13 10.76 8.13
CA ASP A 120 16.02 10.60 7.17
C ASP A 120 15.96 9.30 6.36
N LEU A 121 17.08 8.83 5.80
CA LEU A 121 17.19 7.53 5.13
C LEU A 121 16.99 6.41 6.16
N ILE A 122 15.98 5.56 5.95
CA ILE A 122 15.59 4.50 6.90
C ILE A 122 16.01 3.11 6.46
N GLU A 123 16.11 2.88 5.14
CA GLU A 123 16.37 1.56 4.59
C GLU A 123 16.92 1.68 3.16
N VAL A 124 17.88 0.80 2.86
CA VAL A 124 18.44 0.58 1.53
C VAL A 124 18.19 -0.87 1.16
N VAL A 125 17.61 -1.11 -0.01
CA VAL A 125 17.22 -2.43 -0.48
C VAL A 125 17.98 -2.76 -1.75
N LEU A 126 18.68 -3.89 -1.76
CA LEU A 126 19.32 -4.45 -2.94
C LEU A 126 18.33 -5.39 -3.61
N ASP A 127 17.46 -4.85 -4.46
CA ASP A 127 16.33 -5.59 -5.03
C ASP A 127 16.76 -6.82 -5.85
N HIS A 128 17.93 -6.75 -6.48
CA HIS A 128 18.54 -7.87 -7.20
C HIS A 128 18.87 -9.07 -6.30
N ASN A 129 19.09 -8.86 -5.00
CA ASN A 129 19.33 -9.92 -4.02
C ASN A 129 18.03 -10.50 -3.44
N LYS A 130 16.88 -9.85 -3.65
CA LYS A 130 15.58 -10.28 -3.08
C LYS A 130 14.98 -11.47 -3.81
N ALA A 131 15.13 -11.51 -5.14
CA ALA A 131 14.65 -12.59 -5.98
C ALA A 131 15.28 -12.50 -7.38
N PRO A 132 15.41 -13.63 -8.10
CA PRO A 132 15.77 -13.62 -9.52
C PRO A 132 14.80 -12.78 -10.37
N GLY A 133 15.27 -12.30 -11.52
CA GLY A 133 14.44 -11.58 -12.50
C GLY A 133 14.18 -10.11 -12.19
N ARG A 134 14.81 -9.54 -11.14
CA ARG A 134 14.63 -8.12 -10.78
C ARG A 134 15.45 -7.15 -11.62
N THR A 135 16.54 -7.64 -12.17
CA THR A 135 17.45 -6.92 -13.06
C THR A 135 17.92 -7.86 -14.16
N PRO A 136 18.34 -7.33 -15.33
CA PRO A 136 19.13 -8.08 -16.28
C PRO A 136 20.36 -8.72 -15.62
N HIS A 137 20.84 -9.83 -16.18
CA HIS A 137 22.00 -10.53 -15.64
C HIS A 137 23.23 -9.61 -15.57
N GLY A 138 23.90 -9.60 -14.41
CA GLY A 138 25.09 -8.78 -14.17
C GLY A 138 24.80 -7.32 -13.81
N GLN A 139 23.53 -6.90 -13.72
CA GLN A 139 23.14 -5.54 -13.31
C GLN A 139 22.60 -5.48 -11.88
N GLY A 140 22.67 -4.28 -11.29
CA GLY A 140 22.19 -4.01 -9.94
C GLY A 140 20.92 -3.17 -9.91
N LEU A 141 20.20 -3.24 -8.80
CA LEU A 141 19.10 -2.35 -8.47
C LEU A 141 19.12 -2.08 -6.97
N VAL A 142 19.21 -0.80 -6.62
CA VAL A 142 19.19 -0.30 -5.24
C VAL A 142 17.98 0.61 -5.07
N SER A 143 17.18 0.36 -4.04
CA SER A 143 16.05 1.22 -3.65
C SER A 143 16.32 1.88 -2.31
N THR A 144 16.11 3.18 -2.18
CA THR A 144 16.20 3.91 -0.91
C THR A 144 14.82 4.32 -0.40
N TYR A 145 14.64 4.21 0.91
CA TYR A 145 13.39 4.50 1.62
C TYR A 145 13.64 5.56 2.69
N TRP A 146 12.67 6.45 2.85
CA TRP A 146 12.83 7.66 3.66
C TRP A 146 11.73 7.79 4.71
N ASN A 147 12.06 8.44 5.83
CA ASN A 147 11.10 8.71 6.88
C ASN A 147 9.97 9.66 6.39
N ALA A 148 8.81 9.56 7.02
CA ALA A 148 7.64 10.35 6.61
C ALA A 148 7.81 11.88 6.74
N PRO A 149 8.49 12.43 7.77
CA PRO A 149 8.82 13.86 7.81
C PRO A 149 9.59 14.37 6.58
N TRP A 150 10.65 13.68 6.18
CA TRP A 150 11.46 14.05 5.02
C TRP A 150 10.68 13.92 3.72
N VAL A 151 9.91 12.85 3.55
CA VAL A 151 9.02 12.66 2.39
C VAL A 151 8.02 13.81 2.27
N ARG A 152 7.45 14.28 3.40
CA ARG A 152 6.52 15.42 3.39
C ARG A 152 7.19 16.72 2.98
N SER A 153 8.40 17.00 3.49
CA SER A 153 9.10 18.24 3.14
C SER A 153 9.58 18.25 1.69
N HIS A 154 9.77 17.09 1.07
CA HIS A 154 10.20 16.94 -0.33
C HIS A 154 9.06 16.51 -1.26
N TRP A 155 7.79 16.55 -0.82
CA TRP A 155 6.66 16.02 -1.60
C TRP A 155 6.55 16.63 -3.00
N ALA A 156 6.73 17.95 -3.08
CA ALA A 156 6.66 18.73 -4.31
C ALA A 156 8.02 18.94 -4.98
N ALA A 157 9.10 18.32 -4.47
CA ALA A 157 10.42 18.41 -5.07
C ALA A 157 10.48 17.60 -6.37
N ASP A 158 11.28 18.09 -7.31
CA ASP A 158 11.56 17.41 -8.57
C ASP A 158 12.29 16.09 -8.32
N ASP A 159 12.07 15.12 -9.21
CA ASP A 159 12.68 13.78 -9.10
C ASP A 159 14.20 13.86 -9.00
N GLN A 160 14.83 14.77 -9.74
CA GLN A 160 16.29 14.93 -9.77
C GLN A 160 16.86 15.34 -8.41
N ASP A 161 16.16 16.19 -7.66
CA ASP A 161 16.60 16.60 -6.32
C ASP A 161 16.43 15.46 -5.31
N VAL A 162 15.34 14.71 -5.41
CA VAL A 162 15.10 13.51 -4.58
C VAL A 162 16.13 12.42 -4.89
N ILE A 163 16.51 12.24 -6.16
CA ILE A 163 17.57 11.32 -6.59
C ILE A 163 18.92 11.76 -6.05
N ARG A 164 19.26 13.05 -6.16
CA ARG A 164 20.52 13.60 -5.65
C ARG A 164 20.64 13.35 -4.14
N ALA A 165 19.58 13.63 -3.39
CA ALA A 165 19.53 13.35 -1.96
C ALA A 165 19.73 11.86 -1.63
N ALA A 166 19.25 10.93 -2.48
CA ALA A 166 19.51 9.51 -2.33
C ALA A 166 20.96 9.11 -2.55
N LEU A 167 21.61 9.65 -3.58
CA LEU A 167 23.03 9.40 -3.81
C LEU A 167 23.88 9.98 -2.67
N GLU A 168 23.61 11.23 -2.27
CA GLU A 168 24.28 11.88 -1.15
C GLU A 168 24.07 11.14 0.18
N GLY A 169 22.86 10.61 0.42
CA GLY A 169 22.55 9.82 1.61
C GLY A 169 23.33 8.50 1.67
N LEU A 170 23.49 7.83 0.53
CA LEU A 170 24.31 6.62 0.42
C LEU A 170 25.79 6.92 0.62
N ASP A 171 26.30 7.97 -0.02
CA ASP A 171 27.70 8.43 0.12
C ASP A 171 28.01 8.83 1.57
N ARG A 172 27.11 9.56 2.24
CA ARG A 172 27.26 9.97 3.66
C ARG A 172 27.35 8.77 4.60
N LEU A 173 26.68 7.68 4.27
CA LEU A 173 26.76 6.42 5.02
C LEU A 173 27.97 5.56 4.65
N GLY A 174 28.75 5.97 3.65
CA GLY A 174 29.84 5.16 3.09
C GLY A 174 29.33 3.90 2.39
N LEU A 175 28.06 3.87 1.98
CA LEU A 175 27.46 2.74 1.29
C LEU A 175 27.73 2.84 -0.20
N PHE A 176 28.42 1.82 -0.72
CA PHE A 176 28.74 1.66 -2.14
C PHE A 176 29.50 2.87 -2.73
N PRO A 177 30.71 3.19 -2.25
CA PRO A 177 31.47 4.34 -2.75
C PRO A 177 31.59 4.35 -4.29
N GLY A 178 31.21 5.48 -4.90
CA GLY A 178 31.24 5.63 -6.37
C GLY A 178 29.99 5.10 -7.08
N LEU A 179 28.95 4.68 -6.36
CA LEU A 179 27.70 4.14 -6.92
C LEU A 179 27.12 5.01 -8.05
N ALA A 180 27.19 6.34 -7.89
CA ALA A 180 26.65 7.30 -8.85
C ALA A 180 27.22 7.09 -10.27
N ALA A 181 28.46 6.64 -10.40
CA ALA A 181 29.09 6.37 -11.70
C ALA A 181 28.52 5.12 -12.40
N ASP A 182 27.92 4.20 -11.63
CA ASP A 182 27.32 2.98 -12.14
C ASP A 182 25.81 3.13 -12.40
N VAL A 183 25.19 4.26 -12.04
CA VAL A 183 23.75 4.50 -12.24
C VAL A 183 23.44 4.62 -13.73
N THR A 184 22.55 3.74 -14.20
CA THR A 184 22.08 3.70 -15.60
C THR A 184 20.61 4.09 -15.74
N LEU A 185 19.85 4.00 -14.65
CA LEU A 185 18.43 4.34 -14.61
C LEU A 185 18.05 4.85 -13.23
N THR A 186 17.14 5.83 -13.19
CA THR A 186 16.56 6.35 -11.95
C THR A 186 15.04 6.39 -12.06
N HIS A 187 14.36 6.15 -10.94
CA HIS A 187 12.90 6.28 -10.85
C HIS A 187 12.50 6.69 -9.44
N VAL A 188 11.67 7.72 -9.30
CA VAL A 188 11.10 8.13 -8.01
C VAL A 188 9.63 7.74 -7.96
N GLN A 189 9.32 6.76 -7.13
CA GLN A 189 7.94 6.37 -6.89
C GLN A 189 7.38 7.08 -5.65
N ARG A 190 6.23 7.76 -5.80
CA ARG A 190 5.55 8.49 -4.73
C ARG A 190 4.20 7.84 -4.40
N TRP A 191 3.92 7.67 -3.11
CA TRP A 191 2.61 7.24 -2.62
C TRP A 191 2.15 8.18 -1.50
N GLN A 192 1.01 8.85 -1.70
CA GLN A 192 0.50 9.83 -0.73
C GLN A 192 -0.04 9.17 0.53
N ALA A 193 -0.72 8.03 0.37
CA ALA A 193 -1.25 7.21 1.46
C ALA A 193 -0.62 5.81 1.42
N ALA A 194 0.67 5.72 1.75
CA ALA A 194 1.46 4.50 1.57
C ALA A 194 1.28 3.49 2.71
N LEU A 195 1.32 3.97 3.94
CA LEU A 195 1.31 3.11 5.13
C LEU A 195 0.36 3.68 6.19
N PRO A 196 -0.59 2.87 6.71
CA PRO A 196 -1.41 3.28 7.84
C PRO A 196 -0.52 3.51 9.07
N ARG A 197 -0.55 4.73 9.59
CA ARG A 197 0.12 5.14 10.83
C ARG A 197 -0.83 4.91 12.01
N ARG A 198 -0.38 4.06 12.93
CA ARG A 198 -1.08 3.77 14.17
C ARG A 198 -0.53 4.62 15.31
N ALA A 199 -1.41 5.29 16.03
CA ALA A 199 -1.09 5.98 17.26
C ALA A 199 -1.24 5.02 18.45
N VAL A 200 -0.74 5.44 19.61
CA VAL A 200 -1.06 4.76 20.88
C VAL A 200 -2.59 4.73 21.04
N GLY A 201 -3.13 3.54 21.32
CA GLY A 201 -4.57 3.33 21.45
C GLY A 201 -5.30 2.85 20.19
N THR A 202 -4.69 2.88 19.00
CA THR A 202 -5.36 2.45 17.74
C THR A 202 -5.91 1.02 17.82
N PHE A 203 -5.18 0.07 18.40
CA PHE A 203 -5.66 -1.31 18.54
C PHE A 203 -6.80 -1.45 19.55
N ARG A 204 -6.82 -0.63 20.61
CA ARG A 204 -7.92 -0.61 21.57
C ARG A 204 -9.20 -0.05 20.95
N ALA A 205 -9.06 0.90 20.04
CA ALA A 205 -10.18 1.52 19.32
C ALA A 205 -10.66 0.67 18.12
N GLN A 206 -9.99 -0.44 17.80
CA GLN A 206 -10.34 -1.26 16.64
C GLN A 206 -11.72 -1.90 16.84
N PRO A 207 -12.65 -1.76 15.88
CA PRO A 207 -13.98 -2.33 15.99
C PRO A 207 -13.91 -3.86 15.92
N PRO A 208 -14.94 -4.57 16.42
CA PRO A 208 -15.06 -6.01 16.21
C PRO A 208 -15.08 -6.34 14.72
N ASN A 209 -14.69 -7.56 14.37
CA ASN A 209 -14.84 -8.04 13.00
C ASN A 209 -16.33 -8.09 12.63
N GLY A 210 -16.70 -7.52 11.50
CA GLY A 210 -18.09 -7.49 11.05
C GLY A 210 -18.37 -6.40 10.02
N ALA A 211 -19.66 -6.13 9.83
CA ALA A 211 -20.12 -5.05 8.98
C ALA A 211 -19.87 -3.69 9.63
N CYS A 212 -19.49 -2.71 8.80
CA CYS A 212 -19.31 -1.32 9.21
C CYS A 212 -20.58 -0.48 9.07
N SER A 213 -21.71 -1.11 8.73
CA SER A 213 -23.00 -0.49 8.47
C SER A 213 -24.11 -1.05 9.36
N ARG A 214 -25.26 -0.37 9.40
CA ARG A 214 -26.34 -0.71 10.34
C ARG A 214 -27.08 -1.99 9.94
N ASN A 215 -27.30 -2.22 8.65
CA ASN A 215 -28.04 -3.40 8.17
C ASN A 215 -27.12 -4.58 7.84
N GLY A 216 -25.82 -4.50 8.17
CA GLY A 216 -24.91 -5.62 8.03
C GLY A 216 -24.38 -5.87 6.61
N ARG A 217 -24.68 -5.00 5.65
CA ARG A 217 -24.43 -5.23 4.22
C ARG A 217 -23.14 -4.60 3.69
N VAL A 218 -22.51 -3.69 4.43
CA VAL A 218 -21.24 -3.05 4.02
C VAL A 218 -20.12 -3.48 4.94
N HIS A 219 -19.04 -3.99 4.36
CA HIS A 219 -17.85 -4.46 5.07
C HIS A 219 -16.62 -3.69 4.60
N LEU A 220 -15.60 -3.60 5.44
CA LEU A 220 -14.32 -3.00 5.10
C LEU A 220 -13.26 -4.09 4.91
N ALA A 221 -12.36 -3.89 3.95
CA ALA A 221 -11.16 -4.67 3.76
C ALA A 221 -9.96 -3.73 3.52
N GLY A 222 -8.77 -4.16 3.93
CA GLY A 222 -7.55 -3.39 3.77
C GLY A 222 -6.46 -3.77 4.78
N ASP A 223 -5.31 -3.15 4.61
CA ASP A 223 -4.11 -3.36 5.44
C ASP A 223 -4.16 -2.64 6.79
N TYR A 224 -5.17 -1.79 7.02
CA TYR A 224 -5.27 -0.94 8.20
C TYR A 224 -5.76 -1.68 9.46
N PHE A 225 -6.23 -2.93 9.37
CA PHE A 225 -6.70 -3.75 10.50
C PHE A 225 -5.61 -4.55 11.24
N SER A 226 -4.43 -4.72 10.66
CA SER A 226 -3.31 -5.47 11.27
C SER A 226 -1.97 -5.01 10.69
N VAL A 227 -0.84 -5.64 10.99
CA VAL A 227 0.47 -5.26 10.41
C VAL A 227 0.33 -5.08 8.88
N PRO A 228 0.62 -3.87 8.34
CA PRO A 228 0.37 -3.58 6.94
C PRO A 228 1.28 -4.44 6.07
N CYS A 229 0.67 -5.36 5.34
CA CYS A 229 1.35 -6.26 4.42
C CYS A 229 0.32 -6.90 3.47
N THR A 230 0.82 -7.52 2.41
CA THR A 230 -0.02 -8.24 1.42
C THR A 230 -0.88 -9.32 2.08
N HIS A 231 -0.31 -10.08 3.02
CA HIS A 231 -1.06 -11.12 3.74
C HIS A 231 -2.22 -10.54 4.56
N SER A 232 -1.99 -9.50 5.37
CA SER A 232 -3.07 -8.87 6.15
C SER A 232 -4.17 -8.30 5.25
N SER A 233 -3.81 -7.76 4.09
CA SER A 233 -4.78 -7.27 3.10
C SER A 233 -5.64 -8.42 2.57
N LEU A 234 -5.01 -9.52 2.14
CA LEU A 234 -5.69 -10.72 1.66
C LEU A 234 -6.64 -11.29 2.74
N SER A 235 -6.13 -11.51 3.95
CA SER A 235 -6.92 -12.05 5.06
C SER A 235 -8.08 -11.16 5.48
N SER A 236 -8.00 -9.85 5.27
CA SER A 236 -9.12 -8.93 5.51
C SER A 236 -10.22 -9.07 4.45
N GLY A 237 -9.84 -9.27 3.19
CA GLY A 237 -10.77 -9.52 2.08
C GLY A 237 -11.50 -10.85 2.22
N GLU A 238 -10.77 -11.93 2.53
CA GLU A 238 -11.35 -13.25 2.80
C GLU A 238 -12.37 -13.20 3.95
N ARG A 239 -12.04 -12.45 5.01
CA ARG A 239 -12.93 -12.28 6.16
C ARG A 239 -14.20 -11.48 5.81
N ALA A 240 -14.06 -10.41 5.03
CA ALA A 240 -15.21 -9.64 4.56
C ALA A 240 -16.14 -10.50 3.69
N ALA A 241 -15.56 -11.30 2.77
CA ALA A 241 -16.33 -12.25 1.95
C ALA A 241 -17.05 -13.30 2.81
N HIS A 242 -16.35 -13.90 3.78
CA HIS A 242 -16.94 -14.87 4.71
C HIS A 242 -18.12 -14.28 5.49
N ASN A 243 -17.96 -13.08 6.05
CA ASN A 243 -19.03 -12.41 6.79
C ASN A 243 -20.24 -12.10 5.90
N ILE A 244 -20.01 -11.66 4.66
CA ILE A 244 -21.10 -11.41 3.70
C ILE A 244 -21.86 -12.69 3.39
N LEU A 245 -21.16 -13.81 3.16
CA LEU A 245 -21.81 -15.10 2.90
C LEU A 245 -22.67 -15.54 4.09
N GLN A 246 -22.21 -15.35 5.32
CA GLN A 246 -23.01 -15.65 6.52
C GLN A 246 -24.26 -14.77 6.61
N THR A 247 -24.12 -13.46 6.38
CA THR A 247 -25.25 -12.52 6.43
C THR A 247 -26.27 -12.76 5.31
N LEU A 248 -25.82 -13.09 4.10
CA LEU A 248 -26.70 -13.28 2.94
C LEU A 248 -27.35 -14.68 2.85
N ASN A 249 -26.77 -15.67 3.53
CA ASN A 249 -27.32 -17.04 3.64
C ASN A 249 -28.23 -17.23 4.85
N THR A 250 -28.33 -16.23 5.74
CA THR A 250 -29.34 -16.24 6.80
C THR A 250 -30.67 -15.80 6.17
N PRO A 251 -31.73 -16.63 6.21
CA PRO A 251 -33.01 -16.34 5.58
C PRO A 251 -33.71 -15.09 6.13
#